data_AF-A0A966SS62-F1
#
_entry.id   AF-A0A966SS62-F1
#
_cell.length_a   1.000
_cell.length_b   1.000
_cell.length_c   1.000
_cell.angle_alpha   90.00
_cell.angle_beta   90.00
_cell.angle_gamma   90.00
#
_symmetry.space_group_name_H-M   'P 1'
#
loop_
_entity.id
_entity.type
_entity.pdbx_description
1 polymer ?
#
loop_
_entity_poly.entity_id
_entity_poly.type
_entity_poly.pdbx_seq_one_letter_code
_entity_poly.pdbx_strand_id
1 'polypeptide(L)'
;MSRWGCKRRSRHRMTDIDPYDRATIDALITGYRDHYARDTYRAVAIEQEFRLPIFNPNSKRVSTSKTYEYAGKIDLLVDDPSQPGKIWLMDHKTTSEDIENPASSFWMRLRNATQPTHYQLALKQLGFEIDGCVWDVIKKPSIRPRKITKEEKKELEMFSTYHGVLIDMGYVPDIEQPEHYAARVLSDIRATPGKYFQRQIVPRTNEDLYEYASELFGISTRIRECETDGRFFKTGEPHSCTLYSRSCEYLPLCVREGSTFDYVQSPGHSELEDQGDGLKILTNSSLSMFRQCERKYRYRYVDGLKPIYESSSLGFGSAFHVAMNNFWADRLAPESERIYMKGVTVE
;
A
#
# COMPACT_ATOMS: atom_id res chain seq x y z
N MET A 1 -17.00 -35.71 23.52
CA MET A 1 -17.35 -34.27 23.55
C MET A 1 -16.09 -33.48 23.87
N SER A 2 -15.31 -33.14 22.85
CA SER A 2 -14.04 -32.42 22.98
C SER A 2 -14.29 -30.91 22.97
N ARG A 3 -14.11 -30.27 24.13
CA ARG A 3 -14.15 -28.81 24.29
C ARG A 3 -12.95 -28.19 23.58
N TRP A 4 -13.20 -27.52 22.46
CA TRP A 4 -12.23 -26.61 21.83
C TRP A 4 -12.15 -25.33 22.67
N GLY A 5 -11.10 -25.21 23.46
CA GLY A 5 -10.75 -24.00 24.19
C GLY A 5 -10.39 -22.88 23.22
N CYS A 6 -11.28 -21.90 23.07
CA CYS A 6 -11.00 -20.64 22.41
C CYS A 6 -9.93 -19.88 23.22
N LYS A 7 -8.67 -19.97 22.79
CA LYS A 7 -7.60 -19.12 23.31
C LYS A 7 -7.95 -17.67 23.01
N ARG A 8 -8.26 -16.90 24.06
CA ARG A 8 -8.43 -15.44 24.02
C ARG A 8 -7.22 -14.82 23.33
N ARG A 9 -7.36 -14.39 22.08
CA ARG A 9 -6.35 -13.58 21.39
C ARG A 9 -6.31 -12.21 22.06
N SER A 10 -5.10 -11.77 22.43
CA SER A 10 -4.83 -10.51 23.12
C SER A 10 -5.25 -9.31 22.27
N ARG A 11 -5.95 -8.38 22.92
CA ARG A 11 -6.43 -7.10 22.36
C ARG A 11 -5.23 -6.17 22.14
N HIS A 12 -4.84 -5.90 20.90
CA HIS A 12 -3.85 -4.87 20.57
C HIS A 12 -4.56 -3.63 20.03
N ARG A 13 -4.30 -2.46 20.62
CA ARG A 13 -4.73 -1.15 20.09
C ARG A 13 -3.77 -0.69 18.98
N MET A 14 -4.26 0.21 18.14
CA MET A 14 -3.64 0.78 16.92
C MET A 14 -2.28 1.51 17.11
N THR A 15 -1.66 1.51 18.31
CA THR A 15 -0.55 2.42 18.65
C THR A 15 0.81 1.76 18.89
N ASP A 16 0.93 0.44 18.99
CA ASP A 16 2.24 -0.20 19.21
C ASP A 16 2.53 -1.21 18.09
N ILE A 17 3.37 -0.80 17.14
CA ILE A 17 4.01 -1.74 16.22
C ILE A 17 4.85 -2.73 17.04
N ASP A 18 4.81 -4.01 16.68
CA ASP A 18 5.66 -5.02 17.31
C ASP A 18 7.14 -4.58 17.21
N PRO A 19 7.93 -4.64 18.31
CA PRO A 19 9.33 -4.18 18.30
C PRO A 19 10.20 -4.86 17.24
N TYR A 20 9.92 -6.12 16.88
CA TYR A 20 10.65 -6.82 15.81
C TYR A 20 10.17 -6.44 14.42
N ASP A 21 8.88 -6.12 14.25
CA ASP A 21 8.40 -5.49 13.02
C ASP A 21 9.06 -4.11 12.82
N ARG A 22 9.18 -3.29 13.87
CA ARG A 22 9.92 -2.02 13.82
C ARG A 22 11.39 -2.21 13.46
N ALA A 23 12.09 -3.13 14.14
CA ALA A 23 13.47 -3.49 13.82
C ALA A 23 13.65 -3.97 12.37
N THR A 24 12.67 -4.70 11.82
CA THR A 24 12.67 -5.10 10.41
C THR A 24 12.54 -3.90 9.48
N ILE A 25 11.67 -2.94 9.80
CA ILE A 25 11.49 -1.69 9.03
C ILE A 25 12.77 -0.86 9.06
N ASP A 26 13.39 -0.68 10.23
CA ASP A 26 14.62 0.10 10.38
C ASP A 26 15.77 -0.50 9.55
N ALA A 27 15.91 -1.83 9.55
CA ALA A 27 16.87 -2.54 8.72
C ALA A 27 16.56 -2.40 7.22
N LEU A 28 15.29 -2.50 6.82
CA LEU A 28 14.87 -2.31 5.42
C LEU A 28 15.13 -0.89 4.93
N ILE A 29 14.79 0.14 5.71
CA ILE A 29 15.03 1.55 5.32
C ILE A 29 16.52 1.84 5.23
N THR A 30 17.32 1.32 6.16
CA THR A 30 18.78 1.46 6.11
C THR A 30 19.35 0.77 4.87
N GLY A 31 18.95 -0.49 4.62
CA GLY A 31 19.39 -1.22 3.44
C GLY A 31 18.92 -0.59 2.12
N TYR A 32 17.71 -0.02 2.10
CA TYR A 32 17.15 0.69 0.96
C TYR A 32 17.98 1.94 0.65
N ARG A 33 18.32 2.73 1.68
CA ARG A 33 19.21 3.89 1.55
C ARG A 33 20.59 3.50 1.01
N ASP A 34 21.15 2.40 1.50
CA ASP A 34 22.46 1.91 1.05
C ASP A 34 22.39 1.44 -0.42
N HIS A 35 21.34 0.70 -0.79
CA HIS A 35 21.18 0.16 -2.14
C HIS A 35 21.00 1.26 -3.19
N TYR A 36 20.17 2.25 -2.87
CA TYR A 36 19.83 3.38 -3.75
C TYR A 36 20.63 4.65 -3.43
N ALA A 37 21.81 4.51 -2.81
CA ALA A 37 22.63 5.66 -2.39
C ALA A 37 23.10 6.56 -3.54
N ARG A 38 23.11 6.04 -4.77
CA ARG A 38 23.52 6.77 -5.99
C ARG A 38 22.34 7.35 -6.76
N ASP A 39 21.11 7.09 -6.32
CA ASP A 39 19.93 7.65 -6.97
C ASP A 39 19.91 9.16 -6.82
N THR A 40 19.51 9.81 -7.90
CA THR A 40 19.36 11.26 -7.98
C THR A 40 17.92 11.72 -7.80
N TYR A 41 16.97 10.78 -7.67
CA TYR A 41 15.55 11.11 -7.52
C TYR A 41 15.29 12.06 -6.35
N ARG A 42 14.49 13.09 -6.60
CA ARG A 42 13.97 13.99 -5.57
C ARG A 42 12.46 13.90 -5.55
N ALA A 43 11.88 13.95 -4.35
CA ALA A 43 10.43 14.02 -4.25
C ALA A 43 9.95 15.40 -4.70
N VAL A 44 8.98 15.47 -5.61
CA VAL A 44 8.30 16.72 -6.00
C VAL A 44 6.86 16.77 -5.45
N ALA A 45 6.29 15.63 -5.08
CA ALA A 45 5.04 15.53 -4.34
C ALA A 45 5.07 14.27 -3.47
N ILE A 46 4.66 14.38 -2.21
CA ILE A 46 4.55 13.25 -1.28
C ILE A 46 3.10 13.21 -0.78
N GLU A 47 2.48 12.03 -0.83
CA GLU A 47 1.17 11.74 -0.23
C GLU A 47 0.09 12.77 -0.62
N GLN A 48 0.11 13.23 -1.89
CA GLN A 48 -0.84 14.23 -2.37
C GLN A 48 -2.18 13.57 -2.71
N GLU A 49 -3.26 14.15 -2.18
CA GLU A 49 -4.62 13.74 -2.49
C GLU A 49 -5.14 14.43 -3.74
N PHE A 50 -6.01 13.73 -4.47
CA PHE A 50 -6.80 14.32 -5.54
C PHE A 50 -8.24 13.88 -5.44
N ARG A 51 -9.13 14.71 -5.97
CA ARG A 51 -10.55 14.44 -6.14
C ARG A 51 -11.00 15.03 -7.46
N LEU A 52 -11.51 14.19 -8.36
CA LEU A 52 -11.74 14.55 -9.75
C LEU A 52 -13.05 13.96 -10.29
N PRO A 53 -13.67 14.63 -11.28
CA PRO A 53 -14.88 14.11 -11.91
C PRO A 53 -14.62 12.83 -12.72
N ILE A 54 -15.57 11.90 -12.68
CA ILE A 54 -15.55 10.74 -13.60
C ILE A 54 -16.19 11.16 -14.91
N PHE A 55 -15.40 11.27 -15.98
CA PHE A 55 -15.91 11.56 -17.32
C PHE A 55 -16.59 10.35 -17.95
N ASN A 56 -17.62 10.59 -18.76
CA ASN A 56 -18.25 9.58 -19.59
C ASN A 56 -17.62 9.60 -20.99
N PRO A 57 -16.74 8.64 -21.33
CA PRO A 57 -16.09 8.60 -22.64
C PRO A 57 -17.05 8.29 -23.80
N ASN A 58 -18.24 7.72 -23.50
CA ASN A 58 -19.22 7.34 -24.51
C ASN A 58 -20.18 8.49 -24.90
N SER A 59 -20.10 9.63 -24.22
CA SER A 59 -21.02 10.73 -24.47
C SER A 59 -20.58 11.58 -25.67
N LYS A 60 -21.53 11.94 -26.55
CA LYS A 60 -21.28 12.86 -27.68
C LYS A 60 -20.94 14.29 -27.24
N ARG A 61 -21.18 14.63 -25.98
CA ARG A 61 -20.79 15.89 -25.33
C ARG A 61 -19.98 15.56 -24.08
N VAL A 62 -18.99 16.38 -23.73
CA VAL A 62 -18.26 16.21 -22.46
C VAL A 62 -19.28 16.19 -21.32
N SER A 63 -19.32 15.09 -20.59
CA SER A 63 -20.24 14.90 -19.46
C SER A 63 -19.57 14.07 -18.38
N THR A 64 -20.00 14.28 -17.15
CA THR A 64 -19.43 13.68 -15.95
C THR A 64 -20.50 12.94 -15.17
N SER A 65 -20.09 11.94 -14.39
CA SER A 65 -20.96 11.30 -13.40
C SER A 65 -21.56 12.35 -12.46
N LYS A 66 -22.86 12.25 -12.22
CA LYS A 66 -23.61 13.12 -11.29
C LYS A 66 -23.76 12.52 -9.90
N THR A 67 -23.14 11.37 -9.67
CA THR A 67 -23.23 10.62 -8.41
C THR A 67 -21.87 10.39 -7.78
N TYR A 68 -20.84 10.22 -8.62
CA TYR A 68 -19.52 9.83 -8.19
C TYR A 68 -18.42 10.72 -8.76
N GLU A 69 -17.45 11.00 -7.91
CA GLU A 69 -16.10 11.41 -8.27
C GLU A 69 -15.15 10.25 -8.00
N TYR A 70 -13.95 10.30 -8.59
CA TYR A 70 -12.88 9.40 -8.18
C TYR A 70 -11.79 10.20 -7.46
N ALA A 71 -11.18 9.55 -6.48
CA ALA A 71 -10.18 10.17 -5.63
C ALA A 71 -9.10 9.16 -5.27
N GLY A 72 -7.99 9.66 -4.77
CA GLY A 72 -6.92 8.83 -4.29
C GLY A 72 -5.84 9.66 -3.63
N LYS A 73 -4.86 8.95 -3.09
CA LYS A 73 -3.67 9.52 -2.49
C LYS A 73 -2.46 8.96 -3.21
N ILE A 74 -1.75 9.82 -3.91
CA ILE A 74 -0.55 9.44 -4.66
C ILE A 74 0.61 9.39 -3.67
N ASP A 75 1.19 8.19 -3.50
CA ASP A 75 2.33 7.95 -2.62
C ASP A 75 3.46 8.96 -2.88
N LEU A 76 3.93 9.01 -4.13
CA LEU A 76 5.10 9.81 -4.49
C LEU A 76 5.12 10.20 -5.99
N LEU A 77 5.44 11.47 -6.25
CA LEU A 77 6.00 11.89 -7.54
C LEU A 77 7.46 12.26 -7.34
N VAL A 78 8.31 11.79 -8.24
CA VAL A 78 9.73 12.14 -8.25
C VAL A 78 10.14 12.79 -9.57
N ASP A 79 11.09 13.72 -9.49
CA ASP A 79 11.90 14.11 -10.63
C ASP A 79 13.29 13.50 -10.54
N ASP A 80 14.04 13.55 -11.64
CA ASP A 80 15.44 13.16 -11.69
C ASP A 80 16.26 14.32 -12.25
N PRO A 81 17.04 15.04 -11.42
CA PRO A 81 17.91 16.14 -11.89
C PRO A 81 18.93 15.72 -12.94
N SER A 82 19.29 14.42 -13.02
CA SER A 82 20.15 13.90 -14.08
C SER A 82 19.42 13.74 -15.42
N GLN A 83 18.09 13.77 -15.40
CA GLN A 83 17.19 13.74 -16.56
C GLN A 83 16.17 14.90 -16.48
N PRO A 84 16.62 16.16 -16.69
CA PRO A 84 15.78 17.34 -16.50
C PRO A 84 14.46 17.27 -17.27
N GLY A 85 13.38 17.66 -16.60
CA GLY A 85 12.03 17.69 -17.17
C GLY A 85 11.27 16.38 -17.08
N LYS A 86 11.89 15.28 -16.64
CA LYS A 86 11.20 14.02 -16.44
C LYS A 86 10.56 13.91 -15.06
N ILE A 87 9.32 13.43 -15.02
CA ILE A 87 8.56 13.20 -13.78
C ILE A 87 8.05 11.77 -13.79
N TRP A 88 8.21 11.08 -12.66
CA TRP A 88 7.80 9.70 -12.49
C TRP A 88 6.82 9.58 -11.34
N LEU A 89 5.73 8.85 -11.57
CA LEU A 89 4.91 8.34 -10.48
C LEU A 89 5.66 7.17 -9.84
N MET A 90 5.82 7.16 -8.51
CA MET A 90 6.44 6.05 -7.80
C MET A 90 5.49 5.53 -6.74
N ASP A 91 5.21 4.22 -6.77
CA ASP A 91 4.31 3.55 -5.83
C ASP A 91 5.09 2.48 -5.06
N HIS A 92 5.02 2.54 -3.73
CA HIS A 92 5.78 1.66 -2.85
C HIS A 92 4.97 0.43 -2.50
N LYS A 93 5.48 -0.76 -2.84
CA LYS A 93 4.81 -2.02 -2.53
C LYS A 93 5.64 -2.90 -1.62
N THR A 94 5.10 -3.24 -0.46
CA THR A 94 5.63 -4.32 0.38
C THR A 94 5.02 -5.67 0.03
N THR A 95 5.84 -6.73 -0.01
CA THR A 95 5.39 -8.10 -0.33
C THR A 95 6.19 -9.15 0.44
N SER A 96 5.61 -10.32 0.68
CA SER A 96 6.34 -11.51 1.13
C SER A 96 6.71 -12.46 -0.01
N GLU A 97 6.21 -12.19 -1.23
CA GLU A 97 6.50 -12.99 -2.42
C GLU A 97 7.91 -12.74 -2.93
N ASP A 98 8.38 -13.63 -3.80
CA ASP A 98 9.65 -13.43 -4.46
C ASP A 98 9.57 -12.36 -5.56
N ILE A 99 10.61 -11.53 -5.63
CA ILE A 99 10.66 -10.37 -6.54
C ILE A 99 11.90 -10.37 -7.43
N GLU A 100 12.82 -11.32 -7.27
CA GLU A 100 14.10 -11.34 -7.99
C GLU A 100 13.92 -11.59 -9.49
N ASN A 101 12.96 -12.43 -9.87
CA ASN A 101 12.68 -12.73 -11.27
C ASN A 101 11.62 -11.77 -11.87
N PRO A 102 11.98 -10.85 -12.80
CA PRO A 102 11.04 -9.90 -13.41
C PRO A 102 9.90 -10.52 -14.22
N ALA A 103 10.06 -11.79 -14.63
CA ALA A 103 9.06 -12.56 -15.36
C ALA A 103 8.13 -13.37 -14.44
N SER A 104 8.27 -13.26 -13.12
CA SER A 104 7.43 -13.97 -12.17
C SER A 104 5.95 -13.56 -12.28
N SER A 105 5.06 -14.44 -11.81
CA SER A 105 3.62 -14.15 -11.77
C SER A 105 3.31 -12.92 -10.91
N PHE A 106 4.13 -12.63 -9.90
CA PHE A 106 4.01 -11.43 -9.07
C PHE A 106 4.14 -10.16 -9.91
N TRP A 107 5.20 -10.04 -10.71
CA TRP A 107 5.40 -8.86 -11.57
C TRP A 107 4.39 -8.78 -12.71
N MET A 108 3.96 -9.92 -13.25
CA MET A 108 2.86 -9.93 -14.22
C MET A 108 1.57 -9.36 -13.63
N ARG A 109 1.23 -9.70 -12.38
CA ARG A 109 0.07 -9.12 -11.68
C ARG A 109 0.23 -7.62 -11.44
N LEU A 110 1.41 -7.15 -11.04
CA LEU A 110 1.67 -5.71 -10.84
C LEU A 110 1.58 -4.91 -12.14
N ARG A 111 2.08 -5.44 -13.26
CA ARG A 111 1.91 -4.80 -14.59
C ARG A 111 0.44 -4.68 -14.99
N ASN A 112 -0.40 -5.62 -14.56
CA ASN A 112 -1.86 -5.59 -14.77
C ASN A 112 -2.63 -4.77 -13.72
N ALA A 113 -1.97 -4.25 -12.68
CA ALA A 113 -2.67 -3.51 -11.62
C ALA A 113 -3.23 -2.18 -12.16
N THR A 114 -4.44 -1.82 -11.73
CA THR A 114 -5.13 -0.60 -12.15
C THR A 114 -4.62 0.67 -11.45
N GLN A 115 -3.88 0.52 -10.34
CA GLN A 115 -3.46 1.66 -9.51
C GLN A 115 -2.59 2.69 -10.26
N PRO A 116 -1.53 2.30 -11.00
CA PRO A 116 -0.79 3.24 -11.84
C PRO A 116 -1.67 3.99 -12.83
N THR A 117 -2.61 3.28 -13.46
CA THR A 117 -3.52 3.86 -14.45
C THR A 117 -4.51 4.84 -13.82
N HIS A 118 -4.98 4.55 -12.59
CA HIS A 118 -5.85 5.43 -11.81
C HIS A 118 -5.18 6.77 -11.50
N TYR A 119 -3.92 6.72 -11.03
CA TYR A 119 -3.16 7.92 -10.69
C TYR A 119 -2.69 8.67 -11.93
N GLN A 120 -2.26 7.98 -12.98
CA GLN A 120 -1.86 8.64 -14.23
C GLN A 120 -3.04 9.33 -14.93
N LEU A 121 -4.25 8.76 -14.87
CA LEU A 121 -5.46 9.43 -15.34
C LEU A 121 -5.73 10.72 -14.56
N ALA A 122 -5.57 10.69 -13.24
CA ALA A 122 -5.74 11.86 -12.37
C ALA A 122 -4.74 12.97 -12.69
N LEU A 123 -3.45 12.63 -12.78
CA LEU A 123 -2.39 13.56 -13.14
C LEU A 123 -2.66 14.21 -14.50
N LYS A 124 -3.07 13.41 -15.49
CA LYS A 124 -3.41 13.91 -16.83
C LYS A 124 -4.59 14.89 -16.80
N GLN A 125 -5.64 14.61 -16.03
CA GLN A 125 -6.78 15.53 -15.86
C GLN A 125 -6.41 16.83 -15.14
N LEU A 126 -5.42 16.77 -14.24
CA LEU A 126 -4.84 17.94 -13.57
C LEU A 126 -3.85 18.71 -14.45
N GLY A 127 -3.57 18.24 -15.67
CA GLY A 127 -2.62 18.87 -16.60
C GLY A 127 -1.15 18.49 -16.37
N PHE A 128 -0.88 17.46 -15.56
CA PHE A 128 0.47 16.92 -15.37
C PHE A 128 0.69 15.71 -16.28
N GLU A 129 1.76 15.76 -17.07
CA GLU A 129 2.26 14.61 -17.83
C GLU A 129 3.42 13.97 -17.05
N ILE A 130 3.50 12.63 -17.09
CA ILE A 130 4.56 11.84 -16.45
C ILE A 130 5.20 10.90 -17.47
N ASP A 131 6.46 10.56 -17.26
CA ASP A 131 7.27 9.69 -18.12
C ASP A 131 7.05 8.19 -17.85
N GLY A 132 6.37 7.86 -16.75
CA GLY A 132 5.97 6.51 -16.42
C GLY A 132 5.70 6.31 -14.94
N CYS A 133 5.26 5.09 -14.60
CA CYS A 133 5.11 4.66 -13.22
C CYS A 133 6.24 3.71 -12.83
N VAL A 134 6.90 3.96 -11.71
CA VAL A 134 7.88 3.08 -11.08
C VAL A 134 7.16 2.31 -9.98
N TRP A 135 7.08 0.99 -10.13
CA TRP A 135 6.81 0.11 -9.00
C TRP A 135 8.08 -0.07 -8.21
N ASP A 136 8.12 0.50 -7.01
CA ASP A 136 9.22 0.31 -6.06
C ASP A 136 8.82 -0.77 -5.05
N VAL A 137 9.33 -1.99 -5.27
CA VAL A 137 8.91 -3.17 -4.53
C VAL A 137 9.95 -3.58 -3.49
N ILE A 138 9.46 -3.74 -2.27
CA ILE A 138 10.24 -4.13 -1.10
C ILE A 138 9.76 -5.48 -0.58
N LYS A 139 10.65 -6.49 -0.59
CA LYS A 139 10.37 -7.81 -0.02
C LYS A 139 10.56 -7.77 1.50
N LYS A 140 9.52 -8.13 2.26
CA LYS A 140 9.61 -8.34 3.70
C LYS A 140 10.51 -9.56 3.98
N PRO A 141 11.59 -9.41 4.77
CA PRO A 141 12.44 -10.54 5.14
C PRO A 141 11.64 -11.63 5.86
N SER A 142 11.95 -12.89 5.56
CA SER A 142 11.38 -14.06 6.25
C SER A 142 12.17 -14.47 7.50
N ILE A 143 13.19 -13.69 7.85
CA ILE A 143 14.08 -13.90 8.98
C ILE A 143 13.30 -13.76 10.29
N ARG A 144 13.60 -14.61 11.28
CA ARG A 144 13.00 -14.55 12.61
C ARG A 144 14.07 -14.41 13.70
N PRO A 145 13.74 -13.80 14.86
CA PRO A 145 14.63 -13.78 16.02
C PRO A 145 15.02 -15.19 16.46
N ARG A 146 16.28 -15.36 16.89
CA ARG A 146 16.82 -16.66 17.37
C ARG A 146 17.75 -16.49 18.58
N LYS A 147 18.23 -17.63 19.08
CA LYS A 147 19.30 -17.66 20.09
C LYS A 147 20.62 -17.16 19.49
N ILE A 148 21.38 -16.44 20.31
CA ILE A 148 22.72 -15.97 19.95
C ILE A 148 23.73 -17.10 20.17
N THR A 149 24.56 -17.36 19.17
CA THR A 149 25.62 -18.39 19.21
C THR A 149 26.81 -17.95 20.08
N LYS A 150 27.69 -18.88 20.44
CA LYS A 150 28.87 -18.54 21.27
C LYS A 150 29.82 -17.59 20.53
N GLU A 151 29.93 -17.75 19.22
CA GLU A 151 30.77 -16.94 18.34
C GLU A 151 30.22 -15.52 18.25
N GLU A 152 28.91 -15.36 18.08
CA GLU A 152 28.27 -14.05 18.03
C GLU A 152 28.30 -13.31 19.36
N LYS A 153 28.22 -14.02 20.50
CA LYS A 153 28.43 -13.40 21.82
C LYS A 153 29.83 -12.80 21.93
N LYS A 154 30.86 -13.51 21.44
CA LYS A 154 32.23 -12.97 21.41
C LYS A 154 32.32 -11.75 20.52
N GLU A 155 31.64 -11.73 19.38
CA GLU A 155 31.59 -10.55 18.50
C GLU A 155 31.05 -9.32 19.24
N LEU A 156 29.92 -9.49 19.94
CA LEU A 156 29.31 -8.43 20.75
C LEU A 156 30.22 -7.95 21.89
N GLU A 157 30.83 -8.87 22.63
CA GLU A 157 31.71 -8.56 23.76
C GLU A 157 32.99 -7.84 23.33
N MET A 158 33.58 -8.23 22.19
CA MET A 158 34.89 -7.73 21.77
C MET A 158 34.82 -6.50 20.88
N PHE A 159 33.81 -6.41 20.02
CA PHE A 159 33.76 -5.40 18.95
C PHE A 159 32.52 -4.51 19.02
N SER A 160 31.56 -4.81 19.89
CA SER A 160 30.24 -4.15 19.92
C SER A 160 29.57 -4.18 18.54
N THR A 161 29.77 -5.28 17.80
CA THR A 161 29.11 -5.55 16.52
C THR A 161 28.31 -6.84 16.58
N TYR A 162 27.34 -6.95 15.68
CA TYR A 162 26.61 -8.18 15.41
C TYR A 162 26.45 -8.34 13.90
N HIS A 163 27.00 -9.42 13.34
CA HIS A 163 27.06 -9.60 11.88
C HIS A 163 27.72 -8.40 11.15
N GLY A 164 28.73 -7.80 11.78
CA GLY A 164 29.50 -6.66 11.24
C GLY A 164 28.77 -5.32 11.27
N VAL A 165 27.60 -5.24 11.91
CA VAL A 165 26.88 -3.98 12.15
C VAL A 165 27.12 -3.56 13.60
N LEU A 166 27.52 -2.30 13.82
CA LEU A 166 27.68 -1.74 15.16
C LEU A 166 26.35 -1.74 15.92
N ILE A 167 26.38 -2.20 17.16
CA ILE A 167 25.24 -2.17 18.08
C ILE A 167 25.67 -1.49 19.37
N ASP A 168 24.92 -0.47 19.77
CA ASP A 168 25.09 0.21 21.03
C ASP A 168 24.23 -0.45 22.12
N MET A 169 24.74 -1.54 22.71
CA MET A 169 24.09 -2.26 23.80
C MET A 169 25.11 -2.58 24.90
N GLY A 170 24.79 -2.21 26.14
CA GLY A 170 25.66 -2.42 27.30
C GLY A 170 25.67 -3.84 27.89
N TYR A 171 25.03 -4.82 27.25
CA TYR A 171 25.02 -6.22 27.70
C TYR A 171 24.75 -7.19 26.53
N VAL A 172 25.13 -8.46 26.72
CA VAL A 172 24.96 -9.53 25.73
C VAL A 172 23.82 -10.48 26.14
N PRO A 173 22.68 -10.49 25.43
CA PRO A 173 21.55 -11.36 25.76
C PRO A 173 21.77 -12.81 25.26
N ASP A 174 20.93 -13.73 25.74
CA ASP A 174 20.89 -15.11 25.23
C ASP A 174 20.07 -15.26 23.94
N ILE A 175 19.08 -14.38 23.75
CA ILE A 175 18.17 -14.34 22.61
C ILE A 175 18.26 -12.96 22.00
N GLU A 176 18.26 -12.89 20.66
CA GLU A 176 18.26 -11.64 19.93
C GLU A 176 17.16 -10.70 20.42
N GLN A 177 17.57 -9.52 20.89
CA GLN A 177 16.70 -8.37 21.08
C GLN A 177 16.53 -7.64 19.73
N PRO A 178 15.54 -6.73 19.60
CA PRO A 178 15.25 -6.03 18.35
C PRO A 178 16.48 -5.47 17.62
N GLU A 179 17.46 -4.92 18.33
CA GLU A 179 18.68 -4.30 17.78
C GLU A 179 19.61 -5.36 17.14
N HIS A 180 19.81 -6.49 17.82
CA HIS A 180 20.59 -7.63 17.30
C HIS A 180 19.92 -8.24 16.08
N TYR A 181 18.61 -8.42 16.18
CA TYR A 181 17.81 -8.93 15.08
C TYR A 181 17.87 -7.98 13.86
N ALA A 182 17.70 -6.67 14.06
CA ALA A 182 17.83 -5.66 13.00
C ALA A 182 19.20 -5.69 12.32
N ALA A 183 20.28 -5.76 13.10
CA ALA A 183 21.65 -5.84 12.60
C ALA A 183 21.86 -7.05 11.68
N ARG A 184 21.37 -8.23 12.08
CA ARG A 184 21.46 -9.44 11.24
C ARG A 184 20.59 -9.36 9.99
N VAL A 185 19.40 -8.79 10.09
CA VAL A 185 18.54 -8.54 8.92
C VAL A 185 19.22 -7.57 7.96
N LEU A 186 19.80 -6.48 8.45
CA LEU A 186 20.54 -5.50 7.65
C LEU A 186 21.77 -6.12 6.96
N SER A 187 22.51 -6.98 7.67
CA SER A 187 23.65 -7.70 7.10
C SER A 187 23.21 -8.61 5.93
N ASP A 188 22.10 -9.35 6.08
CA ASP A 188 21.53 -10.18 5.01
C ASP A 188 21.06 -9.34 3.80
N ILE A 189 20.44 -8.19 4.07
CA ILE A 189 20.04 -7.22 3.02
C ILE A 189 21.26 -6.71 2.27
N ARG A 190 22.31 -6.26 2.96
CA ARG A 190 23.54 -5.73 2.34
C ARG A 190 24.27 -6.79 1.52
N ALA A 191 24.22 -8.04 1.94
CA ALA A 191 24.81 -9.14 1.20
C ALA A 191 24.08 -9.44 -0.13
N THR A 192 22.75 -9.24 -0.17
CA THR A 192 21.92 -9.57 -1.33
C THR A 192 20.81 -8.55 -1.59
N PRO A 193 21.13 -7.28 -1.88
CA PRO A 193 20.12 -6.22 -1.91
C PRO A 193 19.04 -6.42 -2.98
N GLY A 194 19.39 -7.02 -4.14
CA GLY A 194 18.44 -7.33 -5.21
C GLY A 194 17.35 -8.36 -4.85
N LYS A 195 17.53 -9.12 -3.76
CA LYS A 195 16.49 -9.98 -3.17
C LYS A 195 15.40 -9.16 -2.46
N TYR A 196 15.75 -7.97 -2.00
CA TYR A 196 14.92 -7.14 -1.13
C TYR A 196 14.32 -5.94 -1.83
N PHE A 197 15.05 -5.36 -2.78
CA PHE A 197 14.66 -4.13 -3.45
C PHE A 197 14.71 -4.32 -4.96
N GLN A 198 13.60 -4.02 -5.62
CA GLN A 198 13.51 -4.06 -7.06
C GLN A 198 12.58 -2.93 -7.53
N ARG A 199 13.00 -2.22 -8.57
CA ARG A 199 12.16 -1.25 -9.27
C ARG A 199 11.87 -1.71 -10.68
N GLN A 200 10.61 -1.57 -11.10
CA GLN A 200 10.24 -1.77 -12.50
C GLN A 200 9.40 -0.59 -12.98
N ILE A 201 9.73 -0.12 -14.19
CA ILE A 201 8.93 0.88 -14.88
C ILE A 201 7.78 0.16 -15.59
N VAL A 202 6.57 0.64 -15.37
CA VAL A 202 5.36 0.20 -16.07
C VAL A 202 4.79 1.40 -16.83
N PRO A 203 5.00 1.46 -18.16
CA PRO A 203 4.39 2.50 -18.96
C PRO A 203 2.89 2.25 -19.09
N ARG A 204 2.11 3.33 -19.19
CA ARG A 204 0.72 3.29 -19.65
C ARG A 204 0.58 4.11 -20.93
N THR A 205 -0.14 3.57 -21.89
CA THR A 205 -0.46 4.27 -23.13
C THR A 205 -1.71 5.12 -22.95
N ASN A 206 -2.02 5.97 -23.93
CA ASN A 206 -3.28 6.71 -23.94
C ASN A 206 -4.49 5.78 -24.08
N GLU A 207 -4.31 4.66 -24.78
CA GLU A 207 -5.32 3.62 -24.93
C GLU A 207 -5.63 2.97 -23.58
N ASP A 208 -4.61 2.64 -22.76
CA ASP A 208 -4.81 2.10 -21.41
C ASP A 208 -5.61 3.09 -20.53
N LEU A 209 -5.30 4.39 -20.63
CA LEU A 209 -6.01 5.43 -19.88
C LEU A 209 -7.47 5.57 -20.33
N TYR A 210 -7.73 5.48 -21.64
CA TYR A 210 -9.08 5.53 -22.19
C TYR A 210 -9.91 4.30 -21.82
N GLU A 211 -9.31 3.11 -21.90
CA GLU A 211 -9.94 1.86 -21.44
C GLU A 211 -10.30 1.97 -19.96
N TYR A 212 -9.35 2.39 -19.12
CA TYR A 212 -9.58 2.56 -17.69
C TYR A 212 -10.65 3.60 -17.37
N ALA A 213 -10.67 4.75 -18.06
CA ALA A 213 -11.72 5.76 -17.90
C ALA A 213 -13.11 5.20 -18.26
N SER A 214 -13.18 4.36 -19.30
CA SER A 214 -14.42 3.67 -19.71
C SER A 214 -14.88 2.68 -18.65
N GLU A 215 -13.96 1.87 -18.12
CA GLU A 215 -14.26 0.95 -17.02
C GLU A 215 -14.69 1.68 -15.75
N LEU A 216 -14.00 2.78 -15.39
CA LEU A 216 -14.30 3.59 -14.21
C LEU A 216 -15.74 4.13 -14.29
N PHE A 217 -16.13 4.68 -15.44
CA PHE A 217 -17.50 5.14 -15.64
C PHE A 217 -18.51 3.99 -15.58
N GLY A 218 -18.23 2.86 -16.25
CA GLY A 218 -19.11 1.68 -16.24
C GLY A 218 -19.30 1.10 -14.84
N ILE A 219 -18.22 0.98 -14.06
CA ILE A 219 -18.26 0.47 -12.69
C ILE A 219 -19.00 1.46 -11.79
N SER A 220 -18.77 2.76 -11.91
CA SER A 220 -19.51 3.76 -11.13
C SER A 220 -21.02 3.66 -11.37
N THR A 221 -21.43 3.36 -12.60
CA THR A 221 -22.84 3.13 -12.96
C THR A 221 -23.37 1.87 -12.29
N ARG A 222 -22.63 0.75 -12.36
CA ARG A 222 -23.00 -0.51 -11.70
C ARG A 222 -23.11 -0.36 -10.18
N ILE A 223 -22.18 0.36 -9.54
CA ILE A 223 -22.25 0.65 -8.10
C ILE A 223 -23.52 1.44 -7.79
N ARG A 224 -23.84 2.47 -8.58
CA ARG A 224 -25.08 3.26 -8.40
C ARG A 224 -26.33 2.38 -8.45
N GLU A 225 -26.39 1.46 -9.40
CA GLU A 225 -27.50 0.50 -9.52
C GLU A 225 -27.62 -0.36 -8.26
N CYS A 226 -26.52 -0.95 -7.80
CA CYS A 226 -26.48 -1.75 -6.58
C CYS A 226 -26.96 -0.98 -5.34
N GLU A 227 -26.56 0.29 -5.21
CA GLU A 227 -27.01 1.14 -4.11
C GLU A 227 -28.50 1.48 -4.21
N THR A 228 -29.01 1.65 -5.43
CA THR A 228 -30.42 2.00 -5.68
C THR A 228 -31.34 0.82 -5.37
N ASP A 229 -30.95 -0.39 -5.77
CA ASP A 229 -31.81 -1.59 -5.65
C ASP A 229 -31.41 -2.53 -4.50
N GLY A 230 -30.30 -2.26 -3.82
CA GLY A 230 -29.76 -3.06 -2.72
C GLY A 230 -29.11 -4.39 -3.13
N ARG A 231 -28.93 -4.66 -4.43
CA ARG A 231 -28.44 -5.93 -4.98
C ARG A 231 -26.92 -5.91 -5.18
N PHE A 232 -26.23 -6.21 -4.08
CA PHE A 232 -24.79 -6.49 -4.07
C PHE A 232 -24.55 -8.00 -4.05
N PHE A 233 -24.06 -8.55 -5.15
CA PHE A 233 -23.84 -9.98 -5.31
C PHE A 233 -22.61 -10.47 -4.55
N LYS A 234 -22.67 -11.73 -4.12
CA LYS A 234 -21.51 -12.46 -3.64
C LYS A 234 -20.72 -12.94 -4.85
N THR A 235 -19.42 -13.20 -4.67
CA THR A 235 -18.66 -13.95 -5.67
C THR A 235 -19.20 -15.37 -5.77
N GLY A 236 -19.24 -15.92 -6.99
CA GLY A 236 -19.77 -17.26 -7.24
C GLY A 236 -18.95 -18.36 -6.56
N GLU A 237 -17.62 -18.24 -6.52
CA GLU A 237 -16.72 -19.20 -5.91
C GLU A 237 -16.08 -18.64 -4.62
N PRO A 238 -15.84 -19.48 -3.59
CA PRO A 238 -15.30 -19.04 -2.30
C PRO A 238 -13.82 -18.65 -2.34
N HIS A 239 -13.16 -18.63 -3.50
CA HIS A 239 -11.77 -18.19 -3.64
C HIS A 239 -11.55 -16.75 -3.15
N SER A 240 -12.48 -15.84 -3.49
CA SER A 240 -12.42 -14.46 -2.99
C SER A 240 -12.56 -14.36 -1.48
N CYS A 241 -13.15 -15.37 -0.83
CA CYS A 241 -13.31 -15.43 0.63
C CYS A 241 -12.05 -15.90 1.36
N THR A 242 -11.06 -16.47 0.66
CA THR A 242 -9.83 -17.04 1.25
C THR A 242 -8.53 -16.51 0.64
N LEU A 243 -8.60 -15.38 -0.10
CA LEU A 243 -7.43 -14.78 -0.73
C LEU A 243 -6.30 -14.51 0.26
N TYR A 244 -5.06 -14.67 -0.22
CA TYR A 244 -3.85 -14.44 0.55
C TYR A 244 -3.77 -15.26 1.84
N SER A 245 -4.35 -16.47 1.80
CA SER A 245 -4.46 -17.37 2.95
C SER A 245 -5.17 -16.74 4.15
N ARG A 246 -6.10 -15.82 3.90
CA ARG A 246 -6.90 -15.14 4.91
C ARG A 246 -8.37 -15.24 4.60
N SER A 247 -9.15 -15.54 5.63
CA SER A 247 -10.60 -15.45 5.55
C SER A 247 -11.01 -13.99 5.38
N CYS A 248 -11.96 -13.75 4.47
CA CYS A 248 -12.61 -12.45 4.31
C CYS A 248 -13.18 -12.00 5.66
N GLU A 249 -12.89 -10.76 6.03
CA GLU A 249 -13.28 -10.18 7.32
C GLU A 249 -14.80 -10.14 7.53
N TYR A 250 -15.59 -10.10 6.45
CA TYR A 250 -17.06 -10.12 6.48
C TYR A 250 -17.66 -11.51 6.22
N LEU A 251 -16.84 -12.56 6.11
CA LEU A 251 -17.33 -13.92 5.93
C LEU A 251 -18.34 -14.33 7.01
N PRO A 252 -18.13 -14.02 8.31
CA PRO A 252 -19.11 -14.31 9.37
C PRO A 252 -20.50 -13.70 9.11
N LEU A 253 -20.57 -12.50 8.53
CA LEU A 253 -21.86 -11.90 8.13
C LEU A 253 -22.48 -12.63 6.94
N CYS A 254 -21.67 -13.01 5.96
CA CYS A 254 -22.11 -13.72 4.75
C CYS A 254 -22.71 -15.10 5.05
N VAL A 255 -22.18 -15.81 6.04
CA VAL A 255 -22.66 -17.14 6.50
C VAL A 255 -23.66 -17.06 7.65
N ARG A 256 -23.97 -15.85 8.15
CA ARG A 256 -24.89 -15.58 9.26
C ARG A 256 -24.44 -16.17 10.61
N GLU A 257 -23.13 -16.26 10.82
CA GLU A 257 -22.52 -16.70 12.09
C GLU A 257 -21.95 -15.54 12.92
N GLY A 258 -21.84 -14.34 12.35
CA GLY A 258 -21.43 -13.11 13.03
C GLY A 258 -22.52 -12.03 13.03
N SER A 259 -22.25 -10.91 13.71
CA SER A 259 -23.17 -9.77 13.80
C SER A 259 -22.47 -8.46 13.46
N THR A 260 -23.25 -7.44 13.08
CA THR A 260 -22.72 -6.08 12.86
C THR A 260 -22.11 -5.47 14.13
N PHE A 261 -22.43 -6.01 15.31
CA PHE A 261 -21.78 -5.63 16.59
C PHE A 261 -20.29 -6.02 16.68
N ASP A 262 -19.81 -6.91 15.80
CA ASP A 262 -18.38 -7.27 15.72
C ASP A 262 -17.55 -6.23 14.94
N TYR A 263 -18.18 -5.12 14.52
CA TYR A 263 -17.61 -4.07 13.67
C TYR A 263 -17.84 -2.69 14.29
N VAL A 264 -16.93 -1.76 14.00
CA VAL A 264 -17.09 -0.34 14.30
C VAL A 264 -17.57 0.41 13.06
N GLN A 265 -18.40 1.43 13.29
CA GLN A 265 -18.77 2.37 12.24
C GLN A 265 -17.58 3.27 11.92
N SER A 266 -17.23 3.34 10.64
CA SER A 266 -16.10 4.10 10.13
C SER A 266 -16.47 4.66 8.75
N PRO A 267 -16.09 5.91 8.42
CA PRO A 267 -16.15 6.38 7.05
C PRO A 267 -15.41 5.41 6.12
N GLY A 268 -15.95 5.21 4.91
CA GLY A 268 -15.41 4.27 3.93
C GLY A 268 -13.99 4.64 3.46
N HIS A 269 -13.71 5.95 3.42
CA HIS A 269 -12.49 6.53 2.85
C HIS A 269 -11.61 7.25 3.89
N SER A 270 -11.52 6.71 5.11
CA SER A 270 -10.74 7.31 6.20
C SER A 270 -9.27 7.60 5.87
N GLU A 271 -8.76 7.08 4.76
CA GLU A 271 -7.43 7.36 4.20
C GLU A 271 -7.29 8.72 3.53
N LEU A 272 -8.39 9.42 3.23
CA LEU A 272 -8.42 10.74 2.61
C LEU A 272 -8.84 11.82 3.63
N GLU A 273 -8.15 12.96 3.62
CA GLU A 273 -8.43 14.13 4.44
C GLU A 273 -9.69 14.88 3.96
N ASP A 274 -9.82 15.09 2.64
CA ASP A 274 -10.98 15.78 2.05
C ASP A 274 -12.05 14.80 1.55
N GLN A 275 -13.02 14.51 2.41
CA GLN A 275 -14.23 13.80 1.98
C GLN A 275 -15.33 14.74 1.46
N GLY A 276 -15.25 16.05 1.73
CA GLY A 276 -16.10 17.17 1.27
C GLY A 276 -17.63 16.95 1.25
N ASP A 277 -18.38 18.02 0.94
CA ASP A 277 -19.85 17.97 0.75
C ASP A 277 -20.26 17.60 -0.70
N GLY A 278 -19.31 17.13 -1.51
CA GLY A 278 -19.50 16.87 -2.94
C GLY A 278 -20.09 15.49 -3.25
N LEU A 279 -19.83 14.98 -4.46
CA LEU A 279 -20.28 13.66 -4.89
C LEU A 279 -19.64 12.54 -4.07
N LYS A 280 -20.22 11.33 -4.10
CA LYS A 280 -19.61 10.16 -3.46
C LYS A 280 -18.26 9.86 -4.10
N ILE A 281 -17.30 9.40 -3.32
CA ILE A 281 -15.94 9.15 -3.79
C ILE A 281 -15.75 7.67 -4.13
N LEU A 282 -15.00 7.39 -5.20
CA LEU A 282 -14.51 6.07 -5.56
C LEU A 282 -12.97 6.10 -5.61
N THR A 283 -12.31 5.29 -4.78
CA THR A 283 -10.85 5.12 -4.80
C THR A 283 -10.45 3.87 -5.54
N ASN A 284 -9.20 3.77 -6.01
CA ASN A 284 -8.69 2.53 -6.61
C ASN A 284 -8.91 1.31 -5.69
N SER A 285 -8.74 1.47 -4.38
CA SER A 285 -9.00 0.44 -3.37
C SER A 285 -10.47 0.05 -3.27
N SER A 286 -11.41 1.02 -3.33
CA SER A 286 -12.84 0.70 -3.28
C SER A 286 -13.32 0.04 -4.58
N LEU A 287 -12.86 0.52 -5.73
CA LEU A 287 -13.12 -0.08 -7.03
C LEU A 287 -12.59 -1.52 -7.11
N SER A 288 -11.36 -1.76 -6.64
CA SER A 288 -10.78 -3.11 -6.57
C SER A 288 -11.60 -4.02 -5.67
N MET A 289 -12.10 -3.52 -4.53
CA MET A 289 -12.98 -4.31 -3.64
C MET A 289 -14.31 -4.64 -4.31
N PHE A 290 -14.89 -3.69 -5.05
CA PHE A 290 -16.14 -3.92 -5.78
C PHE A 290 -15.98 -5.00 -6.85
N ARG A 291 -14.93 -4.91 -7.69
CA ARG A 291 -14.59 -5.92 -8.70
C ARG A 291 -14.31 -7.29 -8.07
N GLN A 292 -13.69 -7.30 -6.89
CA GLN A 292 -13.43 -8.55 -6.17
C GLN A 292 -14.73 -9.16 -5.62
N CYS A 293 -15.59 -8.38 -4.97
CA CYS A 293 -16.84 -8.83 -4.37
C CYS A 293 -17.75 -7.63 -4.04
N GLU A 294 -18.84 -7.46 -4.78
CA GLU A 294 -19.81 -6.37 -4.56
C GLU A 294 -20.35 -6.39 -3.11
N ARG A 295 -20.61 -7.58 -2.56
CA ARG A 295 -21.06 -7.72 -1.16
C ARG A 295 -20.02 -7.23 -0.15
N LYS A 296 -18.73 -7.46 -0.42
CA LYS A 296 -17.64 -6.96 0.43
C LYS A 296 -17.60 -5.43 0.40
N TYR A 297 -17.71 -4.87 -0.81
CA TYR A 297 -17.78 -3.43 -1.01
C TYR A 297 -18.94 -2.81 -0.23
N ARG A 298 -20.14 -3.40 -0.29
CA ARG A 298 -21.30 -2.93 0.47
C ARG A 298 -20.99 -2.81 1.96
N TYR A 299 -20.48 -3.88 2.58
CA TYR A 299 -20.22 -3.86 4.02
C TYR A 299 -19.21 -2.79 4.40
N ARG A 300 -18.16 -2.59 3.60
CA ARG A 300 -17.10 -1.62 3.89
C ARG A 300 -17.50 -0.16 3.60
N TYR A 301 -18.00 0.12 2.40
CA TYR A 301 -18.15 1.47 1.87
C TYR A 301 -19.59 1.99 1.90
N VAL A 302 -20.60 1.11 1.95
CA VAL A 302 -22.01 1.50 2.03
C VAL A 302 -22.51 1.44 3.47
N ASP A 303 -22.28 0.30 4.14
CA ASP A 303 -22.75 0.07 5.51
C ASP A 303 -21.75 0.61 6.58
N GLY A 304 -20.56 1.06 6.17
CA GLY A 304 -19.55 1.68 7.04
C GLY A 304 -18.89 0.75 8.06
N LEU A 305 -18.92 -0.57 7.83
CA LEU A 305 -18.46 -1.56 8.81
C LEU A 305 -16.95 -1.77 8.69
N LYS A 306 -16.18 -1.45 9.74
CA LYS A 306 -14.76 -1.83 9.88
C LYS A 306 -14.63 -2.90 10.96
N PRO A 307 -13.93 -4.02 10.73
CA PRO A 307 -13.69 -5.00 11.78
C PRO A 307 -12.97 -4.37 12.97
N ILE A 308 -13.35 -4.75 14.20
CA ILE A 308 -12.68 -4.30 15.43
C ILE A 308 -11.21 -4.74 15.47
N TYR A 309 -10.88 -5.84 14.78
CA TYR A 309 -9.55 -6.45 14.79
C TYR A 309 -8.88 -6.33 13.43
N GLU A 310 -7.75 -5.63 13.37
CA GLU A 310 -6.87 -5.67 12.20
C GLU A 310 -5.82 -6.78 12.33
N SER A 311 -5.47 -7.41 11.21
CA SER A 311 -4.35 -8.36 11.16
C SER A 311 -3.02 -7.61 11.30
N SER A 312 -2.06 -8.16 12.07
CA SER A 312 -0.74 -7.55 12.31
C SER A 312 0.02 -7.12 11.05
N SER A 313 -0.18 -7.80 9.91
CA SER A 313 0.50 -7.44 8.66
C SER A 313 0.09 -6.08 8.09
N LEU A 314 -1.13 -5.61 8.37
CA LEU A 314 -1.59 -4.30 7.90
C LEU A 314 -0.79 -3.20 8.63
N GLY A 315 -0.47 -3.42 9.91
CA GLY A 315 0.40 -2.54 10.67
C GLY A 315 1.80 -2.42 10.08
N PHE A 316 2.41 -3.53 9.64
CA PHE A 316 3.74 -3.49 9.03
C PHE A 316 3.77 -2.65 7.74
N GLY A 317 2.83 -2.90 6.82
CA GLY A 317 2.77 -2.18 5.55
C GLY A 317 2.60 -0.68 5.77
N SER A 318 1.61 -0.28 6.57
CA SER A 318 1.35 1.13 6.87
C SER A 318 2.53 1.81 7.57
N ALA A 319 3.17 1.15 8.54
CA ALA A 319 4.35 1.71 9.21
C ALA A 319 5.55 1.83 8.26
N PHE A 320 5.69 0.91 7.30
CA PHE A 320 6.72 1.01 6.27
C PHE A 320 6.48 2.20 5.34
N HIS A 321 5.23 2.45 4.92
CA HIS A 321 4.90 3.66 4.14
C HIS A 321 5.26 4.94 4.90
N VAL A 322 4.95 5.03 6.21
CA VAL A 322 5.37 6.17 7.04
C VAL A 322 6.89 6.34 7.05
N ALA A 323 7.64 5.24 7.17
CA ALA A 323 9.10 5.29 7.15
C ALA A 323 9.66 5.69 5.77
N MET A 324 9.04 5.23 4.68
CA MET A 324 9.38 5.66 3.32
C MET A 324 9.08 7.13 3.08
N ASN A 325 7.96 7.64 3.59
CA ASN A 325 7.62 9.06 3.48
C ASN A 325 8.66 9.94 4.17
N ASN A 326 9.16 9.53 5.34
CA ASN A 326 10.27 10.23 6.00
C ASN A 326 11.57 10.18 5.17
N PHE A 327 11.89 9.02 4.59
CA PHE A 327 13.05 8.89 3.69
C PHE A 327 12.98 9.84 2.48
N TRP A 328 11.79 10.05 1.92
CA TRP A 328 11.58 10.96 0.80
C TRP A 328 11.45 12.42 1.20
N ALA A 329 10.96 12.71 2.40
CA ALA A 329 10.94 14.07 2.96
C ALA A 329 12.36 14.65 3.06
N ASP A 330 13.35 13.82 3.41
CA ASP A 330 14.77 14.19 3.40
C ASP A 330 15.32 14.51 1.97
N ARG A 331 14.57 14.16 0.92
CA ARG A 331 14.90 14.35 -0.50
C ARG A 331 13.88 15.23 -1.22
N LEU A 332 13.10 16.00 -0.49
CA LEU A 332 12.05 16.84 -1.05
C LEU A 332 12.67 18.02 -1.83
N ALA A 333 12.16 18.24 -3.04
CA ALA A 333 12.57 19.34 -3.89
C ALA A 333 12.30 20.71 -3.25
N PRO A 334 12.97 21.79 -3.72
CA PRO A 334 12.64 23.15 -3.32
C PRO A 334 11.16 23.47 -3.57
N GLU A 335 10.57 24.33 -2.75
CA GLU A 335 9.14 24.68 -2.79
C GLU A 335 8.64 25.08 -4.19
N SER A 336 9.45 25.82 -4.95
CA SER A 336 9.14 26.29 -6.31
C SER A 336 9.05 25.18 -7.35
N GLU A 337 9.57 23.99 -7.06
CA GLU A 337 9.62 22.82 -7.95
C GLU A 337 8.60 21.74 -7.52
N ARG A 338 7.84 21.99 -6.44
CA ARG A 338 6.86 21.02 -5.93
C ARG A 338 5.55 21.05 -6.72
N ILE A 339 4.92 19.88 -6.80
CA ILE A 339 3.61 19.69 -7.42
C ILE A 339 2.57 19.60 -6.31
N TYR A 340 1.58 20.49 -6.38
CA TYR A 340 0.43 20.52 -5.48
C TYR A 340 -0.83 20.18 -6.25
N MET A 341 -1.50 19.10 -5.85
CA MET A 341 -2.76 18.69 -6.44
C MET A 341 -3.88 19.43 -5.72
N LYS A 342 -4.39 20.52 -6.32
CA LYS A 342 -5.65 21.14 -5.86
C LYS A 342 -6.80 20.60 -6.71
N GLY A 343 -7.88 20.18 -6.04
CA GLY A 343 -9.09 19.69 -6.70
C GLY A 343 -9.56 20.70 -7.75
N VAL A 344 -9.69 20.24 -9.00
CA VAL A 344 -10.19 21.08 -10.09
C VAL A 344 -11.67 21.30 -9.84
N THR A 345 -12.04 22.51 -9.43
CA THR A 345 -13.41 22.98 -9.61
C THR A 345 -13.64 23.07 -11.12
N VAL A 346 -14.43 22.14 -11.65
CA VAL A 346 -14.88 22.20 -13.04
C VAL A 346 -15.77 23.44 -13.16
N GLU A 347 -15.26 24.54 -13.71
CA GLU A 347 -16.07 25.69 -14.13
C GLU A 347 -16.95 25.35 -15.34
#